data_AF-A0A967SI73-F1
#
_entry.id   AF-A0A967SI73-F1
#
_cell.length_a   1.000
_cell.length_b   1.000
_cell.length_c   1.000
_cell.angle_alpha   90.00
_cell.angle_beta   90.00
_cell.angle_gamma   90.00
#
_symmetry.space_group_name_H-M   'P 1'
#
loop_
_entity.id
_entity.type
_entity.pdbx_description
1 polymer ?
#
loop_
_entity_poly.entity_id
_entity_poly.type
_entity_poly.pdbx_seq_one_letter_code
_entity_poly.pdbx_strand_id
1 'polypeptide(L)' 'MIPIATLWLPILVTTVAVFVTSFLLWAVLPHHRSDYGQLPDEEAVREALRDAEPGLYNVPNLPSRAALEDPEYVAKL' A
#
# COMPACT_ATOMS: atom_id res chain seq x y z
N MET A 1 -33.34 31.96 4.94
CA MET A 1 -31.98 31.38 5.06
C MET A 1 -32.13 29.96 5.57
N ILE A 2 -31.40 28.97 5.04
CA ILE A 2 -31.46 27.58 5.52
C ILE A 2 -30.42 27.42 6.63
N PRO A 3 -30.80 27.06 7.87
CA PRO A 3 -29.82 26.84 8.94
C PRO A 3 -28.94 25.63 8.62
N ILE A 4 -27.63 25.73 8.82
CA ILE A 4 -26.71 24.60 8.60
C ILE A 4 -27.12 23.33 9.37
N ALA A 5 -27.77 23.52 10.53
CA ALA A 5 -28.27 22.43 11.33
C ALA A 5 -29.24 21.50 10.57
N THR A 6 -30.01 22.02 9.60
CA THR A 6 -30.94 21.21 8.80
C THR A 6 -30.23 20.39 7.72
N LEU A 7 -28.92 20.61 7.51
CA LEU A 7 -28.11 19.91 6.51
C LEU A 7 -27.21 18.83 7.14
N TRP A 8 -27.27 18.60 8.45
CA TRP A 8 -26.39 17.62 9.11
C TRP A 8 -26.54 16.21 8.55
N LEU A 9 -27.77 15.76 8.28
CA LEU A 9 -28.00 14.44 7.71
C LEU A 9 -27.30 14.25 6.35
N PRO A 10 -27.54 15.12 5.33
CA PRO A 10 -26.82 14.99 4.07
C PRO A 10 -25.30 15.18 4.22
N ILE A 11 -24.83 16.07 5.11
CA ILE A 11 -23.38 16.24 5.36
C ILE A 11 -22.75 14.93 5.85
N LEU A 12 -23.34 14.29 6.86
CA LEU A 12 -22.79 13.06 7.44
C LEU A 12 -22.81 11.92 6.43
N VAL A 13 -23.93 11.74 5.72
CA VAL A 13 -24.06 10.69 4.70
C VAL A 13 -23.02 10.88 3.58
N THR A 14 -22.88 12.09 3.05
CA THR A 14 -21.89 12.37 2.00
C THR A 14 -20.46 12.22 2.52
N THR A 15 -20.19 12.62 3.76
CA THR A 15 -18.85 12.48 4.36
C THR A 15 -18.45 11.02 4.44
N VAL A 16 -19.32 10.15 4.97
CA VAL A 16 -19.06 8.71 5.06
C VAL A 16 -18.92 8.10 3.66
N ALA A 17 -19.79 8.46 2.72
CA ALA A 17 -19.74 7.95 1.36
C ALA A 17 -18.40 8.31 0.68
N VAL A 18 -17.99 9.58 0.70
CA VAL A 18 -16.73 10.03 0.09
C VAL A 18 -15.53 9.43 0.80
N PHE A 19 -15.55 9.31 2.13
CA PHE A 19 -14.48 8.66 2.88
C PHE A 19 -14.30 7.19 2.45
N VAL A 20 -15.39 6.41 2.41
CA VAL A 20 -15.33 5.00 2.00
C VAL A 20 -14.90 4.86 0.55
N THR A 21 -15.45 5.68 -0.36
CA THR A 21 -15.03 5.68 -1.76
C THR A 21 -13.55 6.00 -1.89
N SER A 22 -13.06 7.07 -1.24
CA SER A 22 -11.65 7.44 -1.27
C SER A 22 -10.75 6.34 -0.71
N PHE A 23 -11.15 5.73 0.40
CA PHE A 23 -10.42 4.62 1.01
C PHE A 23 -10.32 3.42 0.05
N LEU A 24 -11.44 3.01 -0.56
CA LEU A 24 -11.44 1.90 -1.52
C LEU A 24 -10.61 2.23 -2.75
N LEU A 25 -10.70 3.46 -3.27
CA LEU A 25 -9.91 3.88 -4.41
C LEU A 25 -8.40 3.81 -4.10
N TRP A 26 -8.01 4.25 -2.91
CA TRP A 26 -6.62 4.21 -2.49
C TRP A 26 -6.12 2.77 -2.21
N ALA A 27 -6.92 1.97 -1.49
CA ALA A 27 -6.51 0.65 -1.00
C ALA A 27 -6.63 -0.48 -2.05
N VAL A 28 -7.57 -0.37 -3.00
CA VAL A 28 -7.90 -1.48 -3.92
C VAL A 28 -7.32 -1.28 -5.31
N LEU A 29 -7.25 -0.04 -5.80
CA LEU A 29 -6.70 0.17 -7.14
C LEU A 29 -5.18 -0.08 -7.19
N PRO A 30 -4.68 -0.61 -8.31
CA PRO A 30 -3.28 -0.96 -8.46
C PRO A 30 -2.37 0.24 -8.77
N HIS A 31 -2.78 1.48 -8.50
CA HIS A 31 -2.01 2.68 -8.89
C HIS A 31 -0.64 2.77 -8.21
N HIS A 32 -0.47 2.13 -7.04
CA HIS A 32 0.82 2.02 -6.34
C HIS A 32 1.70 0.85 -6.81
N ARG A 33 1.25 -0.01 -7.75
CA ARG A 33 2.06 -1.16 -8.20
C ARG A 33 3.35 -0.74 -8.89
N SER A 34 3.35 0.41 -9.56
CA SER A 34 4.53 0.95 -10.23
C SER A 34 5.50 1.67 -9.29
N ASP A 35 5.10 1.92 -8.04
CA ASP A 35 5.92 2.65 -7.08
C ASP A 35 7.10 1.80 -6.56
N TYR A 36 7.00 0.49 -6.74
CA TYR A 36 8.00 -0.48 -6.35
C TYR A 36 8.33 -1.35 -7.56
N GLY A 37 9.62 -1.60 -7.79
CA GLY A 37 10.09 -2.43 -8.89
C GLY A 37 11.27 -3.27 -8.46
N GLN A 38 11.45 -4.37 -9.16
CA GLN A 38 12.59 -5.26 -8.95
C GLN A 38 13.89 -4.54 -9.29
N LEU A 39 14.90 -4.65 -8.42
CA LEU A 39 16.23 -4.12 -8.70
C LEU A 39 17.01 -5.11 -9.60
N PRO A 40 17.97 -4.62 -10.43
CA PRO A 40 18.77 -5.50 -11.27
C PRO A 40 19.59 -6.56 -10.51
N ASP A 41 20.02 -6.25 -9.27
CA ASP A 41 20.76 -7.16 -8.39
C ASP A 41 20.25 -7.04 -6.94
N GLU A 42 19.09 -7.65 -6.69
CA GLU A 42 18.44 -7.60 -5.37
C GLU A 42 19.27 -8.29 -4.28
N GLU A 43 20.01 -9.34 -4.61
CA GLU A 43 20.78 -10.08 -3.63
C GLU A 43 21.95 -9.26 -3.09
N ALA A 44 22.68 -8.55 -3.96
CA ALA A 44 23.73 -7.64 -3.52
C ALA A 44 23.18 -6.51 -2.63
N VAL A 45 22.02 -5.95 -2.97
CA VAL A 45 21.37 -4.89 -2.18
C VAL A 45 20.91 -5.42 -0.82
N ARG A 46 20.33 -6.62 -0.78
CA ARG A 46 19.94 -7.28 0.48
C ARG A 46 21.12 -7.51 1.41
N GLU A 47 22.22 -8.05 0.89
CA GLU A 47 23.40 -8.30 1.70
C GLU A 47 23.97 -6.99 2.27
N ALA A 48 23.97 -5.92 1.47
CA ALA A 48 24.38 -4.58 1.93
C ALA A 48 23.44 -3.99 2.99
N LEU A 49 22.16 -4.35 2.99
CA LEU A 49 21.16 -3.88 3.95
C LEU A 49 21.04 -4.76 5.21
N ARG A 50 21.81 -5.85 5.31
CA ARG A 50 21.72 -6.82 6.41
C ARG A 50 21.88 -6.21 7.81
N ASP A 51 22.74 -5.21 7.93
CA ASP A 51 23.01 -4.49 9.18
C ASP A 51 22.49 -3.05 9.15
N ALA A 52 21.57 -2.73 8.23
CA ALA A 52 20.99 -1.40 8.12
C ALA A 52 20.09 -1.06 9.31
N GLU A 53 20.08 0.22 9.68
CA GLU A 53 19.12 0.72 10.69
C GLU A 53 17.67 0.50 10.22
N PRO A 54 16.73 0.27 11.15
CA PRO A 54 15.33 0.07 10.82
C PRO A 54 14.76 1.18 9.92
N GLY A 55 14.09 0.78 8.85
CA GLY A 55 13.58 1.69 7.84
C GLY A 55 12.59 1.01 6.89
N LEU A 56 12.16 1.75 5.87
CA LEU A 56 11.28 1.23 4.82
C LEU A 56 12.13 0.78 3.63
N TYR A 57 12.49 -0.50 3.60
CA TYR A 57 13.21 -1.13 2.49
C TYR A 57 12.27 -2.09 1.76
N ASN A 58 12.22 -1.98 0.43
CA ASN A 58 11.39 -2.86 -0.42
C ASN A 58 12.31 -3.74 -1.27
N VAL A 59 12.97 -4.70 -0.61
CA VAL A 59 13.83 -5.68 -1.28
C VAL A 59 13.79 -6.99 -0.47
N PRO A 60 13.58 -8.16 -1.09
CA PRO A 60 13.29 -8.35 -2.51
C PRO A 60 11.88 -7.84 -2.90
N ASN A 61 11.76 -7.27 -4.09
CA ASN A 61 10.49 -6.83 -4.64
C ASN A 61 9.56 -8.01 -4.84
N LEU A 62 8.35 -7.96 -4.28
CA LEU A 62 7.34 -9.01 -4.47
C LEU A 62 6.81 -8.98 -5.92
N PRO A 63 7.17 -9.96 -6.79
CA PRO A 63 6.83 -9.88 -8.21
C PRO A 63 5.36 -10.17 -8.48
N SER A 64 4.72 -10.97 -7.61
CA SER A 64 3.29 -11.28 -7.66
C SER A 64 2.82 -11.83 -6.32
N ARG A 65 1.50 -11.90 -6.12
CA ARG A 65 0.93 -12.57 -4.93
C ARG A 65 1.26 -14.06 -4.88
N ALA A 66 1.45 -14.72 -6.02
CA ALA A 66 1.77 -16.14 -6.07
C ALA A 66 3.15 -16.46 -5.49
N ALA A 67 4.09 -15.49 -5.50
CA ALA A 67 5.39 -15.67 -4.86
C ALA A 67 5.29 -15.87 -3.33
N LEU A 68 4.20 -15.43 -2.70
CA LEU A 68 3.96 -15.69 -1.27
C LEU A 68 3.59 -17.15 -0.96
N GLU A 69 3.30 -17.96 -1.99
CA GLU A 69 3.04 -19.40 -1.85
C GLU A 69 4.34 -20.23 -1.87
N ASP A 70 5.46 -19.63 -2.28
CA ASP A 70 6.78 -20.26 -2.28
C ASP A 70 7.49 -20.05 -0.92
N PRO A 71 7.70 -21.09 -0.11
CA PRO A 71 8.38 -20.98 1.18
C PRO A 71 9.81 -20.43 1.09
N GLU A 72 10.52 -20.69 -0.02
CA GLU A 72 11.87 -20.16 -0.23
C GLU A 72 11.85 -18.65 -0.44
N TYR A 73 10.84 -18.16 -1.17
CA TYR A 73 10.63 -16.73 -1.38
C TYR A 73 10.17 -16.02 -0.09
N VAL A 74 9.32 -16.66 0.72
CA VAL A 74 8.89 -16.10 2.00
C VAL A 74 10.05 -16.03 3.00
N ALA A 75 10.95 -17.01 3.02
CA ALA A 75 12.16 -16.96 3.84
C ALA A 75 13.12 -15.81 3.46
N LYS A 76 12.92 -15.26 2.26
CA LYS A 76 13.64 -14.14 1.68
C LYS A 76 12.96 -12.78 1.99
N LEU A 77 11.75 -12.71 2.52
CA LEU A 77 11.13 -11.43 2.96
C LEU A 77 11.59 -11.05 4.37
#